data_AF-A0A7V9NMV5-F1
#
_entry.id   AF-A0A7V9NMV5-F1
#
_cell.length_a   1.000
_cell.length_b   1.000
_cell.length_c   1.000
_cell.angle_alpha   90.00
_cell.angle_beta   90.00
_cell.angle_gamma   90.00
#
_symmetry.space_group_name_H-M   'P 1'
#
loop_
_entity.id
_entity.type
_entity.pdbx_description
1 polymer ?
#
loop_
_entity_poly.entity_id
_entity_poly.type
_entity_poly.pdbx_seq_one_letter_code
_entity_poly.pdbx_strand_id
1 'polypeptide(L)'
;MDITLIQLLAFGVIAALANVLGGLILFPRGVQRNYKKVLKYVLALGAGFMLAVTFIDVLPEAIKIWQKRVGAESGNFLVFPMMLLLAGYLLTQFFEHTIAPHFHLGEEVHPDHLISARSAYTAIGGLLIHTFFDGVSISAAAQVDFKVGILVFIAVFLHKFPEGFTIGSMV
;
A
#
# COMPACT_ATOMS: atom_id res chain seq x y z
N MET A 1 24.53 -12.16 -9.76
CA MET A 1 23.36 -11.62 -9.05
C MET A 1 22.22 -12.58 -9.33
N ASP A 2 21.61 -13.16 -8.30
CA ASP A 2 20.56 -14.16 -8.47
C ASP A 2 19.37 -13.56 -9.22
N ILE A 3 18.80 -14.29 -10.17
CA ILE A 3 17.70 -13.83 -11.04
C ILE A 3 16.52 -13.30 -10.21
N THR A 4 16.26 -13.92 -9.06
CA THR A 4 15.24 -13.53 -8.09
C THR A 4 15.52 -12.16 -7.48
N LEU A 5 16.77 -11.86 -7.11
CA LEU A 5 17.16 -10.56 -6.57
C LEU A 5 16.98 -9.45 -7.63
N ILE A 6 17.36 -9.73 -8.88
CA ILE A 6 17.16 -8.78 -9.99
C ILE A 6 15.67 -8.46 -10.17
N GLN A 7 14.81 -9.49 -10.14
CA GLN A 7 13.37 -9.34 -10.27
C GLN A 7 12.77 -8.49 -9.13
N LEU A 8 13.16 -8.76 -7.88
CA LEU A 8 12.67 -8.01 -6.73
C LEU A 8 13.10 -6.53 -6.78
N LEU A 9 14.36 -6.28 -7.17
CA LEU A 9 14.84 -4.91 -7.37
C LEU A 9 14.08 -4.22 -8.50
N ALA A 10 13.81 -4.90 -9.61
CA ALA A 10 13.03 -4.35 -10.71
C ALA A 10 11.60 -3.99 -10.27
N PHE A 11 10.92 -4.87 -9.54
CA PHE A 11 9.59 -4.58 -8.99
C PHE A 11 9.61 -3.38 -8.05
N GLY A 12 10.57 -3.33 -7.13
CA GLY A 12 10.72 -2.20 -6.20
C GLY A 12 10.97 -0.88 -6.93
N VAL A 13 11.88 -0.86 -7.91
CA VAL A 13 12.19 0.33 -8.71
C VAL A 13 10.97 0.79 -9.52
N ILE A 14 10.25 -0.12 -10.18
CA ILE A 14 9.07 0.22 -10.97
C ILE A 14 7.95 0.77 -10.07
N ALA A 15 7.71 0.17 -8.90
CA ALA A 15 6.75 0.67 -7.93
C ALA A 15 7.14 2.06 -7.38
N ALA A 16 8.42 2.28 -7.09
CA ALA A 16 8.94 3.59 -6.67
C ALA A 16 8.78 4.65 -7.77
N LEU A 17 9.05 4.29 -9.03
CA LEU A 17 8.83 5.17 -10.18
C LEU A 17 7.35 5.54 -10.32
N ALA A 18 6.42 4.60 -10.10
CA ALA A 18 4.99 4.89 -10.12
C ALA A 18 4.61 5.96 -9.09
N ASN A 19 5.17 5.88 -7.88
CA ASN A 19 4.97 6.86 -6.82
C ASN A 19 5.51 8.25 -7.22
N VAL A 20 6.74 8.31 -7.73
CA VAL A 20 7.36 9.56 -8.20
C VAL A 20 6.57 10.18 -9.36
N LEU A 21 6.18 9.38 -10.35
CA LEU A 21 5.37 9.84 -11.49
C LEU A 21 4.00 10.34 -11.06
N GLY A 22 3.36 9.65 -10.10
CA GLY A 22 2.10 10.07 -9.50
C GLY A 22 2.19 11.47 -8.88
N GLY A 23 3.28 11.77 -8.17
CA GLY A 23 3.52 13.12 -7.63
C GLY A 23 3.87 14.15 -8.69
N LEU A 24 4.70 13.77 -9.68
CA LEU A 24 5.17 14.69 -10.73
C LEU A 24 4.05 15.19 -11.66
N ILE A 25 2.97 14.42 -11.84
CA ILE A 25 1.89 14.77 -12.76
C ILE A 25 1.10 16.03 -12.33
N LEU A 26 1.31 16.51 -11.09
CA LEU A 26 0.68 17.71 -10.53
C LEU A 26 1.41 19.02 -10.88
N PHE A 27 2.68 18.98 -11.26
CA PHE A 27 3.47 20.19 -11.56
C PHE A 27 3.05 20.94 -12.84
N PRO A 28 2.59 20.30 -13.93
CA PRO A 28 2.12 21.03 -15.10
C PRO A 28 0.85 21.84 -14.80
N ARG A 29 0.91 23.17 -15.01
CA ARG A 29 -0.18 24.14 -14.75
C ARG A 29 -1.54 23.78 -15.38
N GLY A 30 -1.56 22.97 -16.45
CA GLY A 30 -2.79 22.53 -17.12
C GLY A 30 -3.62 21.47 -16.38
N VAL A 31 -3.02 20.73 -15.45
CA VAL A 31 -3.67 19.58 -14.76
C VAL A 31 -4.46 20.03 -13.52
N GLN A 32 -4.20 21.24 -13.01
CA GLN A 32 -4.73 21.73 -11.72
C GLN A 32 -6.25 21.90 -11.66
N ARG A 33 -6.96 22.00 -12.80
CA ARG A 33 -8.37 22.44 -12.80
C ARG A 33 -9.39 21.31 -12.59
N ASN A 34 -9.03 20.05 -12.85
CA ASN A 34 -9.96 18.90 -12.76
C ASN A 34 -9.38 17.65 -12.08
N TYR A 35 -8.18 17.73 -11.50
CA TYR A 35 -7.49 16.55 -10.99
C TYR A 35 -8.22 15.83 -9.85
N LYS A 36 -8.95 16.56 -8.99
CA LYS A 36 -9.65 15.98 -7.83
C LYS A 36 -10.62 14.86 -8.23
N LYS A 37 -11.35 15.03 -9.34
CA LYS A 37 -12.28 14.00 -9.84
C LYS A 37 -11.52 12.77 -10.31
N VAL A 38 -10.47 12.96 -11.11
CA VAL A 38 -9.65 11.87 -11.64
C VAL A 38 -8.95 11.11 -10.50
N LEU A 39 -8.39 11.83 -9.53
CA LEU A 39 -7.73 11.26 -8.36
C LEU A 39 -8.67 10.35 -7.58
N LYS A 40 -9.91 10.79 -7.33
CA LYS A 40 -10.90 9.97 -6.61
C LYS A 40 -11.13 8.62 -7.30
N TYR A 41 -11.26 8.60 -8.62
CA TYR A 41 -11.48 7.35 -9.36
C TYR A 41 -10.23 6.47 -9.42
N VAL A 42 -9.06 7.07 -9.63
CA VAL A 42 -7.78 6.33 -9.69
C VAL A 42 -7.43 5.75 -8.32
N LEU A 43 -7.65 6.50 -7.23
CA LEU A 43 -7.49 6.01 -5.86
C LEU A 43 -8.48 4.89 -5.54
N ALA A 44 -9.76 5.05 -5.91
CA ALA A 44 -10.76 4.00 -5.71
C ALA A 44 -10.43 2.72 -6.50
N LEU A 45 -9.92 2.85 -7.72
CA LEU A 45 -9.47 1.73 -8.54
C LEU A 45 -8.29 1.00 -7.88
N GLY A 46 -7.26 1.73 -7.44
CA GLY A 46 -6.10 1.17 -6.76
C GLY A 46 -6.48 0.46 -5.45
N ALA A 47 -7.29 1.10 -4.61
CA ALA A 47 -7.76 0.54 -3.35
C ALA A 47 -8.65 -0.72 -3.57
N GLY A 48 -9.57 -0.67 -4.53
CA GLY A 48 -10.42 -1.81 -4.87
C GLY A 48 -9.62 -3.01 -5.37
N PHE A 49 -8.62 -2.77 -6.23
CA PHE A 49 -7.75 -3.83 -6.73
C PHE A 49 -6.88 -4.44 -5.62
N MET A 50 -6.32 -3.62 -4.71
CA MET A 50 -5.57 -4.10 -3.54
C MET A 50 -6.44 -4.98 -2.64
N LEU A 51 -7.68 -4.59 -2.38
CA LEU A 51 -8.63 -5.41 -1.61
C LEU A 51 -8.94 -6.73 -2.33
N ALA A 52 -9.18 -6.69 -3.64
CA ALA A 52 -9.46 -7.89 -4.42
C ALA A 52 -8.29 -8.88 -4.35
N VAL A 53 -7.07 -8.44 -4.66
CA VAL A 53 -5.87 -9.30 -4.60
C VAL A 53 -5.63 -9.84 -3.18
N THR A 54 -5.83 -9.02 -2.15
CA THR A 54 -5.65 -9.44 -0.76
C THR A 54 -6.61 -10.56 -0.37
N PHE A 55 -7.90 -10.43 -0.69
CA PHE A 55 -8.92 -11.40 -0.26
C PHE A 55 -9.08 -12.61 -1.19
N ILE A 56 -8.83 -12.44 -2.50
CA ILE A 56 -9.09 -13.49 -3.51
C ILE A 56 -7.83 -14.30 -3.80
N ASP A 57 -6.64 -13.70 -3.74
CA ASP A 57 -5.39 -14.37 -4.08
C ASP A 57 -4.51 -14.59 -2.85
N VAL A 58 -4.14 -13.52 -2.13
CA VAL A 58 -3.15 -13.61 -1.03
C VAL A 58 -3.68 -14.41 0.16
N LEU A 59 -4.88 -14.09 0.66
CA LEU A 59 -5.44 -14.74 1.83
C LEU A 59 -5.70 -16.25 1.60
N PRO A 60 -6.35 -16.67 0.50
CA PRO A 60 -6.56 -18.10 0.25
C PRO A 60 -5.25 -18.85 0.04
N GLU A 61 -4.26 -18.25 -0.62
CA GLU A 61 -2.96 -18.89 -0.82
C GLU A 61 -2.18 -19.04 0.50
N ALA A 62 -2.22 -18.04 1.37
CA ALA A 62 -1.64 -18.12 2.71
C ALA A 62 -2.24 -19.28 3.53
N ILE A 63 -3.56 -19.47 3.47
CA ILE A 63 -4.25 -20.58 4.13
C ILE A 63 -3.81 -21.93 3.54
N LYS A 64 -3.72 -22.07 2.21
CA LYS A 64 -3.27 -23.32 1.57
C LYS A 64 -1.85 -23.71 1.97
N ILE A 65 -0.94 -22.73 2.05
CA ILE A 65 0.45 -22.96 2.47
C ILE A 65 0.49 -23.42 3.91
N TRP A 66 -0.30 -22.78 4.77
CA TRP A 66 -0.42 -23.16 6.18
C TRP A 66 -0.96 -24.58 6.35
N GLN A 67 -2.03 -24.93 5.63
CA GLN A 67 -2.61 -26.28 5.61
C GLN A 67 -1.58 -27.34 5.21
N LYS A 68 -0.79 -27.07 4.16
CA LYS A 68 0.28 -27.98 3.72
C LYS A 68 1.37 -28.19 4.78
N ARG A 69 1.68 -27.17 5.58
CA ARG A 69 2.71 -27.24 6.62
C ARG A 69 2.26 -27.97 7.88
N VAL A 70 1.04 -27.73 8.34
CA VAL A 70 0.56 -28.25 9.64
C VAL A 70 -0.14 -29.61 9.52
N GLY A 71 -0.55 -29.99 8.31
CA GLY A 71 -1.34 -31.20 8.07
C GLY A 71 -2.82 -30.98 8.38
N ALA A 72 -3.68 -31.43 7.47
CA ALA A 72 -5.13 -31.17 7.49
C ALA A 72 -5.88 -31.83 8.67
N GLU A 73 -5.21 -32.67 9.47
CA GLU A 73 -5.83 -33.41 10.57
C GLU A 73 -5.89 -32.64 11.89
N SER A 74 -5.20 -31.50 11.97
CA SER A 74 -5.34 -30.59 13.11
C SER A 74 -6.64 -29.79 12.96
N GLY A 75 -7.66 -30.11 13.76
CA GLY A 75 -8.99 -29.46 13.70
C GLY A 75 -9.01 -27.93 13.87
N ASN A 76 -7.86 -27.29 14.12
CA ASN A 76 -7.68 -25.85 14.30
C ASN A 76 -6.75 -25.19 13.26
N PHE A 77 -6.50 -25.80 12.10
CA PHE A 77 -5.54 -25.26 11.11
C PHE A 77 -5.87 -23.83 10.63
N LEU A 78 -7.12 -23.37 10.69
CA LEU A 78 -7.51 -22.00 10.30
C LEU A 78 -7.24 -20.95 11.38
N VAL A 79 -7.21 -21.34 12.65
CA VAL A 79 -7.20 -20.38 13.76
C VAL A 79 -5.92 -19.55 13.72
N PHE A 80 -4.77 -20.18 13.51
CA PHE A 80 -3.49 -19.49 13.50
C PHE A 80 -3.33 -18.45 12.37
N PRO A 81 -3.54 -18.77 11.07
CA PRO A 81 -3.42 -17.77 10.02
C PRO A 81 -4.45 -16.64 10.16
N MET A 82 -5.66 -16.92 10.67
CA MET A 82 -6.65 -15.86 10.93
C MET A 82 -6.27 -14.98 12.13
N MET A 83 -5.65 -15.53 13.18
CA MET A 83 -5.10 -14.75 14.28
C MET A 83 -3.98 -13.81 13.79
N LEU A 84 -3.11 -14.27 12.88
CA LEU A 84 -2.08 -13.40 12.29
C LEU A 84 -2.68 -12.28 11.45
N LEU A 85 -3.72 -12.56 10.65
CA LEU A 85 -4.44 -11.53 9.90
C LEU A 85 -5.09 -10.51 10.83
N LEU A 86 -5.77 -10.97 11.88
CA LEU A 86 -6.38 -10.09 12.88
C LEU A 86 -5.33 -9.27 13.63
N ALA A 87 -4.22 -9.87 14.02
CA ALA A 87 -3.13 -9.17 14.68
C ALA A 87 -2.53 -8.08 13.77
N GLY A 88 -2.34 -8.38 12.48
CA GLY A 88 -1.92 -7.38 11.50
C GLY A 88 -2.92 -6.22 11.37
N TYR A 89 -4.22 -6.52 11.27
CA TYR A 89 -5.27 -5.51 11.24
C TYR A 89 -5.27 -4.65 12.51
N LEU A 90 -5.26 -5.25 13.69
CA LEU A 90 -5.22 -4.53 14.97
C LEU A 90 -3.95 -3.69 15.12
N LEU A 91 -2.81 -4.15 14.58
CA LEU A 91 -1.59 -3.36 14.56
C LEU A 91 -1.77 -2.10 13.70
N THR A 92 -2.35 -2.21 12.50
CA THR A 92 -2.63 -1.01 11.68
C THR A 92 -3.58 -0.04 12.39
N GLN A 93 -4.64 -0.55 13.03
CA GLN A 93 -5.59 0.26 13.81
C GLN A 93 -4.94 0.94 15.01
N PHE A 94 -4.01 0.26 15.70
CA PHE A 94 -3.24 0.87 16.78
C PHE A 94 -2.42 2.06 16.28
N PHE A 95 -1.72 1.92 15.16
CA PHE A 95 -0.97 3.04 14.58
C PHE A 95 -1.90 4.19 14.13
N GLU A 96 -3.03 3.87 13.49
CA GLU A 96 -4.00 4.85 12.99
C GLU A 96 -4.70 5.64 14.11
N HIS A 97 -5.17 4.96 15.15
CA HIS A 97 -6.00 5.57 16.20
C HIS A 97 -5.24 5.99 17.46
N THR A 98 -4.04 5.43 17.70
CA THR A 98 -3.27 5.73 18.92
C THR A 98 -2.03 6.57 18.63
N ILE A 99 -1.32 6.30 17.53
CA ILE A 99 -0.03 6.94 17.24
C ILE A 99 -0.20 8.13 16.30
N ALA A 100 -1.02 8.00 15.25
CA ALA A 100 -1.30 9.09 14.34
C ALA A 100 -2.30 10.06 15.01
N PRO A 101 -1.90 11.30 15.33
CA PRO A 101 -2.86 12.32 15.75
C PRO A 101 -3.93 12.51 14.66
N HIS A 102 -5.18 12.79 15.03
CA HIS A 102 -6.14 13.31 14.08
C HIS A 102 -5.59 14.60 13.46
N PHE A 103 -5.24 14.55 12.18
CA PHE A 103 -4.80 15.69 11.41
C PHE A 103 -5.92 16.13 10.47
N HIS A 104 -6.29 17.40 10.52
CA HIS A 104 -7.07 18.04 9.48
C HIS A 104 -6.17 18.27 8.26
N LEU A 105 -6.25 17.39 7.27
CA LEU A 105 -5.51 17.47 6.01
C LEU A 105 -6.45 17.97 4.90
N GLY A 106 -6.11 19.09 4.25
CA GLY A 106 -6.86 19.62 3.11
C GLY A 106 -7.98 20.61 3.49
N GLU A 107 -9.23 20.30 3.10
CA GLU A 107 -10.41 21.21 3.10
C GLU A 107 -10.87 21.72 4.48
N GLU A 108 -10.31 21.17 5.56
CA GLU A 108 -10.53 21.59 6.95
C GLU A 108 -9.50 22.64 7.43
N VAL A 109 -8.54 23.00 6.57
CA VAL A 109 -7.55 24.06 6.83
C VAL A 109 -8.09 25.35 6.22
N HIS A 110 -8.30 26.37 7.08
CA HIS A 110 -8.66 27.71 6.63
C HIS A 110 -7.65 28.21 5.57
N PRO A 111 -8.08 29.00 4.56
CA PRO A 111 -7.25 29.47 3.44
C PRO A 111 -5.92 30.15 3.83
N ASP A 112 -5.77 30.54 5.09
CA ASP A 112 -4.66 31.31 5.63
C ASP A 112 -3.58 30.47 6.35
N HIS A 113 -3.77 29.14 6.49
CA HIS A 113 -2.82 28.29 7.21
C HIS A 113 -2.05 27.34 6.28
N LEU A 114 -0.75 27.63 6.10
CA LEU A 114 0.22 26.68 5.55
C LEU A 114 0.27 25.41 6.40
N ILE A 115 0.34 24.24 5.74
CA ILE A 115 0.56 22.96 6.42
C ILE A 115 1.80 23.08 7.29
N SER A 116 1.67 22.77 8.59
CA SER A 116 2.81 22.87 9.49
C SER A 116 3.93 21.91 9.06
N ALA A 117 5.18 22.33 9.15
CA ALA A 117 6.32 21.46 8.82
C ALA A 117 6.25 20.13 9.59
N ARG A 118 5.77 20.17 10.85
CA ARG A 118 5.53 18.98 11.67
C ARG A 118 4.54 18.01 11.02
N SER A 119 3.42 18.50 10.49
CA SER A 119 2.41 17.69 9.80
C SER A 119 2.96 17.05 8.51
N ALA A 120 3.76 17.81 7.75
CA ALA A 120 4.43 17.28 6.56
C ALA A 120 5.42 16.16 6.91
N TYR A 121 6.25 16.35 7.95
CA TYR A 121 7.19 15.32 8.40
C TYR A 121 6.48 14.07 8.95
N THR A 122 5.36 14.22 9.66
CA THR A 122 4.57 13.05 10.12
C THR A 122 3.95 12.30 8.96
N ALA A 123 3.45 13.00 7.93
CA ALA A 123 2.90 12.38 6.73
C ALA A 123 3.98 11.60 5.96
N ILE A 124 5.16 12.19 5.75
CA ILE A 124 6.31 11.52 5.13
C ILE A 124 6.74 10.30 5.95
N GLY A 125 6.82 10.42 7.27
CA GLY A 125 7.18 9.30 8.16
C GLY A 125 6.20 8.13 8.08
N GLY A 126 4.90 8.41 8.11
CA GLY A 126 3.85 7.40 7.93
C GLY A 126 3.94 6.73 6.55
N LEU A 127 4.17 7.52 5.50
CA LEU A 127 4.30 7.01 4.14
C LEU A 127 5.53 6.12 3.93
N LEU A 128 6.64 6.45 4.58
CA LEU A 128 7.86 5.62 4.53
C LEU A 128 7.59 4.24 5.12
N ILE A 129 6.92 4.17 6.27
CA ILE A 129 6.54 2.91 6.90
C ILE A 129 5.56 2.15 5.99
N HIS A 130 4.55 2.83 5.45
CA HIS A 130 3.57 2.23 4.54
C HIS A 130 4.24 1.61 3.31
N THR A 131 5.05 2.40 2.61
CA THR A 131 5.78 1.98 1.39
C THR A 131 6.81 0.88 1.67
N PHE A 132 7.38 0.83 2.87
CA PHE A 132 8.23 -0.28 3.29
C PHE A 132 7.44 -1.60 3.32
N PHE A 133 6.23 -1.61 3.90
CA PHE A 133 5.38 -2.80 3.94
C PHE A 133 4.88 -3.24 2.56
N ASP A 134 4.73 -2.33 1.61
CA ASP A 134 4.45 -2.70 0.21
C ASP A 134 5.61 -3.50 -0.41
N GLY A 135 6.84 -3.07 -0.16
CA GLY A 135 8.04 -3.79 -0.58
C GLY A 135 8.14 -5.18 0.06
N VAL A 136 7.88 -5.27 1.37
CA VAL A 136 7.80 -6.56 2.08
C VAL A 136 6.73 -7.46 1.47
N SER A 137 5.57 -6.92 1.14
CA SER A 137 4.45 -7.67 0.55
C SER A 137 4.78 -8.22 -0.83
N ILE A 138 5.37 -7.40 -1.71
CA ILE A 138 5.85 -7.84 -3.04
C ILE A 138 6.89 -8.96 -2.87
N SER A 139 7.86 -8.76 -1.99
CA SER A 139 8.94 -9.73 -1.79
C SER A 139 8.43 -11.05 -1.24
N ALA A 140 7.55 -11.01 -0.23
CA ALA A 140 6.97 -12.20 0.37
C ALA A 140 6.12 -12.98 -0.65
N ALA A 141 5.26 -12.29 -1.41
CA ALA A 141 4.40 -12.90 -2.41
C ALA A 141 5.22 -13.55 -3.54
N ALA A 142 6.24 -12.86 -4.06
CA ALA A 142 7.08 -13.36 -5.15
C ALA A 142 7.94 -14.57 -4.76
N GLN A 143 8.29 -14.72 -3.47
CA GLN A 143 9.00 -15.90 -2.98
C GLN A 143 8.08 -17.10 -2.74
N VAL A 144 6.79 -16.85 -2.55
CA VAL A 144 5.78 -17.89 -2.30
C VAL A 144 5.29 -18.51 -3.61
N ASP A 145 4.82 -17.68 -4.54
CA ASP A 145 4.28 -18.10 -5.82
C ASP A 145 4.45 -16.98 -6.86
N PHE A 146 4.87 -17.35 -8.08
CA PHE A 146 5.15 -16.36 -9.12
C PHE A 146 3.90 -15.58 -9.55
N LYS A 147 2.74 -16.24 -9.64
CA LYS A 147 1.48 -15.61 -10.05
C LYS A 147 1.00 -14.66 -8.95
N VAL A 148 1.00 -15.10 -7.69
CA VAL A 148 0.63 -14.23 -6.55
C VAL A 148 1.59 -13.04 -6.44
N GLY A 149 2.89 -13.28 -6.64
CA GLY A 149 3.91 -12.21 -6.68
C GLY A 149 3.63 -11.14 -7.72
N ILE A 150 3.29 -11.53 -8.96
CA ILE A 150 2.91 -10.58 -10.01
C ILE A 150 1.62 -9.83 -9.66
N LEU A 151 0.60 -10.51 -9.13
CA LEU A 151 -0.67 -9.89 -8.77
C LEU A 151 -0.49 -8.86 -7.66
N VAL A 152 0.29 -9.18 -6.63
CA VAL A 152 0.64 -8.25 -5.56
C VAL A 152 1.47 -7.08 -6.09
N PHE A 153 2.45 -7.33 -6.97
CA PHE A 153 3.21 -6.26 -7.62
C PHE A 153 2.31 -5.31 -8.41
N ILE A 154 1.39 -5.82 -9.24
CA ILE A 154 0.45 -4.99 -10.00
C ILE A 154 -0.45 -4.21 -9.05
N ALA A 155 -0.92 -4.84 -7.97
CA ALA A 155 -1.75 -4.18 -6.98
C ALA A 155 -1.00 -3.02 -6.30
N VAL A 156 0.25 -3.27 -5.93
CA VAL A 156 1.11 -2.26 -5.34
C VAL A 156 1.37 -1.12 -6.30
N PHE A 157 1.79 -1.45 -7.52
CA PHE A 157 2.05 -0.47 -8.59
C PHE A 157 0.83 0.44 -8.85
N LEU A 158 -0.37 -0.14 -8.93
CA LEU A 158 -1.59 0.60 -9.21
C LEU A 158 -2.03 1.52 -8.07
N HIS A 159 -1.72 1.21 -6.81
CA HIS A 159 -2.04 2.12 -5.70
C HIS A 159 -0.92 3.16 -5.46
N LYS A 160 0.33 2.87 -5.83
CA LYS A 160 1.46 3.80 -5.66
C LYS A 160 1.31 5.07 -6.48
N PHE A 161 0.74 4.97 -7.67
CA PHE A 161 0.47 6.15 -8.49
C PHE A 161 -0.49 7.15 -7.81
N PRO A 162 -1.72 6.76 -7.37
CA PRO A 162 -2.60 7.65 -6.62
C PRO A 162 -2.03 8.11 -5.26
N GLU A 163 -1.22 7.28 -4.60
CA GLU A 163 -0.53 7.66 -3.35
C GLU A 163 0.46 8.81 -3.56
N GLY A 164 1.33 8.67 -4.57
CA GLY A 164 2.30 9.70 -4.93
C GLY A 164 1.63 11.00 -5.36
N PHE A 165 0.52 10.88 -6.07
CA PHE A 165 -0.33 12.02 -6.40
C PHE A 165 -0.84 12.73 -5.13
N THR A 166 -1.35 11.97 -4.16
CA THR A 166 -1.92 12.53 -2.92
C THR A 166 -0.86 13.30 -2.13
N ILE A 167 0.35 12.75 -2.00
CA ILE A 167 1.48 13.41 -1.33
C ILE A 167 1.95 14.65 -2.12
N GLY A 168 2.04 14.54 -3.45
CA GLY A 168 2.40 15.67 -4.31
C GLY A 168 1.41 16.83 -4.23
N SER A 169 0.16 16.58 -3.86
CA SER A 169 -0.86 17.63 -3.69
C SER A 169 -0.75 18.41 -2.36
N MET A 170 0.11 17.97 -1.45
CA MET A 170 0.36 18.64 -0.16
C MET A 170 1.42 19.75 -0.25
N VAL A 171 2.09 19.90 -1.39
CA VAL A 171 3.18 20.87 -1.64
C VAL A 171 2.78 21.81 -2.78
#